data_AF-A0A9P6P8I8-F1
#
_entry.id   AF-A0A9P6P8I8-F1
#
_cell.length_a   1.000
_cell.length_b   1.000
_cell.length_c   1.000
_cell.angle_alpha   90.00
_cell.angle_beta   90.00
_cell.angle_gamma   90.00
#
_symmetry.space_group_name_H-M   'P 1'
#
loop_
_entity.id
_entity.type
_entity.pdbx_description
1 polymer ?
#
loop_
_entity_poly.entity_id
_entity_poly.type
_entity_poly.pdbx_seq_one_letter_code
_entity_poly.pdbx_strand_id
1 'polypeptide(L)'
;MFHEKISPKQSVLRGTFHHSGDDFGYSVTLGFPPPEIPPPNPPSAFTLDPVFKRECIWAGPFLRPASVLIDRDGPVVRRRVTREWEVLAQQVSLYESLFSYLGKDRHSPEVFEVRETIRSWRFYDHFRTDIDAPTRRPQLGTRTPIMHHDGRDLAAALQTIREIGDSEALNAAIEDAFPGSVLKIDAEAGGLFTLTLQQEGLLRPLTAAELSDGTLRYLLLIAASRNVIRGKGKCRALNEFF
;
A
#
# COMPACT_ATOMS: atom_id res chain seq x y z
N MET A 1 7.79 9.37 -28.95
CA MET A 1 6.91 9.89 -30.02
C MET A 1 5.75 8.91 -30.14
N PHE A 2 4.66 9.17 -29.42
CA PHE A 2 3.47 8.33 -29.43
C PHE A 2 2.62 8.70 -30.65
N HIS A 3 2.29 7.71 -31.49
CA HIS A 3 1.31 7.88 -32.55
C HIS A 3 0.01 7.18 -32.15
N GLU A 4 -0.98 8.00 -31.81
CA GLU A 4 -2.35 7.59 -31.53
C GLU A 4 -3.14 7.67 -32.84
N LYS A 5 -3.51 6.52 -33.41
CA LYS A 5 -4.58 6.45 -34.43
C LYS A 5 -5.87 6.15 -33.70
N ILE A 6 -6.68 7.18 -33.47
CA ILE A 6 -8.03 7.05 -32.93
C ILE A 6 -8.95 6.51 -34.05
N SER A 7 -9.52 5.33 -33.80
CA SER A 7 -10.64 4.78 -34.57
C SER A 7 -11.81 4.55 -33.60
N PRO A 8 -13.07 4.90 -33.95
CA PRO A 8 -14.18 4.89 -33.01
C PRO A 8 -14.74 3.48 -32.86
N LYS A 9 -14.10 2.67 -32.04
CA LYS A 9 -14.76 1.60 -31.28
C LYS A 9 -14.59 2.01 -29.82
N GLN A 10 -15.68 2.03 -29.04
CA GLN A 10 -15.60 2.07 -27.58
C GLN A 10 -14.79 0.85 -27.13
N SER A 11 -13.47 0.97 -27.13
CA SER A 11 -12.59 0.02 -26.50
C SER A 11 -12.96 0.04 -25.03
N VAL A 12 -13.51 -1.05 -24.53
CA VAL A 12 -13.87 -1.20 -23.12
C VAL A 12 -12.58 -0.99 -22.33
N LEU A 13 -12.39 0.22 -21.80
CA LEU A 13 -11.26 0.56 -20.96
C LEU A 13 -11.32 -0.38 -19.76
N ARG A 14 -10.35 -1.29 -19.70
CA ARG A 14 -10.17 -2.21 -18.58
C ARG A 14 -8.80 -1.98 -17.99
N GLY A 15 -8.76 -1.60 -16.73
CA GLY A 15 -7.53 -1.54 -15.94
C GLY A 15 -7.38 -2.85 -15.19
N THR A 16 -6.22 -3.52 -15.32
CA THR A 16 -5.89 -4.67 -14.48
C THR A 16 -4.72 -4.33 -13.60
N PHE A 17 -4.90 -4.51 -12.30
CA PHE A 17 -3.84 -4.45 -11.31
C PHE A 17 -3.57 -5.86 -10.80
N HIS A 18 -2.29 -6.19 -10.56
CA HIS A 18 -1.92 -7.46 -9.94
C HIS A 18 -0.83 -7.30 -8.88
N HIS A 19 -0.87 -8.19 -7.90
CA HIS A 19 0.15 -8.41 -6.90
C HIS A 19 0.55 -9.89 -6.91
N SER A 20 1.82 -10.16 -6.64
CA SER A 20 2.32 -11.53 -6.50
C SER A 20 3.22 -11.59 -5.28
N GLY A 21 2.77 -12.35 -4.27
CA GLY A 21 3.57 -12.77 -3.13
C GLY A 21 4.12 -14.19 -3.35
N ASP A 22 4.94 -14.65 -2.41
CA ASP A 22 5.52 -15.99 -2.48
C ASP A 22 4.44 -17.08 -2.30
N ASP A 23 3.49 -16.85 -1.38
CA ASP A 23 2.43 -17.81 -1.04
C ASP A 23 1.16 -17.61 -1.88
N PHE A 24 0.75 -16.36 -2.08
CA PHE A 24 -0.47 -16.01 -2.82
C PHE A 24 -0.26 -14.83 -3.76
N GLY A 25 -0.93 -14.87 -4.91
CA GLY A 25 -1.08 -13.73 -5.80
C GLY A 25 -2.54 -13.30 -5.94
N TYR A 26 -2.71 -12.05 -6.35
CA TYR A 26 -4.01 -11.41 -6.51
C TYR A 26 -4.05 -10.56 -7.78
N SER A 27 -5.18 -10.56 -8.48
CA SER A 27 -5.44 -9.62 -9.57
C SER A 27 -6.85 -9.10 -9.51
N VAL A 28 -7.02 -7.82 -9.83
CA VAL A 28 -8.31 -7.18 -10.03
C VAL A 28 -8.36 -6.51 -11.39
N THR A 29 -9.43 -6.79 -12.14
CA THR A 29 -9.76 -6.08 -13.37
C THR A 29 -10.99 -5.23 -13.13
N LEU A 30 -10.82 -3.92 -13.33
CA LEU A 30 -11.89 -2.94 -13.32
C LEU A 30 -12.25 -2.54 -14.75
N GLY A 31 -13.49 -2.12 -14.98
CA GLY A 31 -13.94 -1.50 -16.24
C GLY A 31 -15.33 -0.92 -16.09
N PHE A 32 -15.90 -0.34 -17.15
CA PHE A 32 -17.23 0.29 -17.08
C PHE A 32 -18.38 -0.71 -16.92
N PRO A 33 -19.53 -0.32 -16.35
CA PRO A 33 -20.71 -1.18 -16.23
C PRO A 33 -21.15 -1.69 -17.62
N PRO A 34 -21.69 -2.91 -17.72
CA PRO A 34 -22.28 -3.35 -18.98
C PRO A 34 -23.46 -2.42 -19.34
N PRO A 35 -23.68 -2.10 -20.63
CA PRO A 35 -24.83 -1.30 -21.03
C PRO A 35 -26.13 -2.03 -20.68
N GLU A 36 -27.03 -1.35 -20.00
CA GLU A 36 -28.37 -1.86 -19.70
C GLU A 36 -29.25 -1.80 -20.96
N ILE A 37 -30.02 -2.86 -21.20
CA ILE A 37 -30.90 -3.00 -22.37
C ILE A 37 -32.28 -3.49 -21.89
N PRO A 38 -33.35 -2.67 -22.03
CA PRO A 38 -33.36 -1.29 -22.52
C PRO A 38 -32.62 -0.34 -21.55
N PRO A 39 -32.09 0.80 -22.04
CA PRO A 39 -31.44 1.76 -21.16
C PRO A 39 -32.44 2.28 -20.12
N PRO A 40 -32.01 2.49 -18.87
CA PRO A 40 -32.88 3.03 -17.83
C PRO A 40 -33.36 4.43 -18.23
N ASN A 41 -34.58 4.77 -17.83
CA ASN A 41 -35.16 6.09 -18.02
C ASN A 41 -35.60 6.64 -16.64
N PRO A 42 -34.91 7.65 -16.09
CA PRO A 42 -33.79 8.40 -16.68
C PRO A 42 -32.48 7.58 -16.79
N PRO A 43 -31.56 7.96 -17.69
CA PRO A 43 -30.26 7.29 -17.80
C PRO A 43 -29.46 7.41 -16.50
N SER A 44 -28.72 6.35 -16.14
CA SER A 44 -27.87 6.35 -14.95
C SER A 44 -26.70 7.33 -15.11
N ALA A 45 -26.48 8.16 -14.09
CA ALA A 45 -25.31 9.02 -14.00
C ALA A 45 -24.00 8.22 -13.76
N PHE A 46 -24.10 6.96 -13.35
CA PHE A 46 -22.98 6.09 -12.98
C PHE A 46 -22.48 5.19 -14.13
N THR A 47 -22.82 5.52 -15.38
CA THR A 47 -22.38 4.74 -16.56
C THR A 47 -20.86 4.73 -16.77
N LEU A 48 -20.13 5.62 -16.09
CA LEU A 48 -18.67 5.69 -16.11
C LEU A 48 -18.01 5.20 -14.81
N ASP A 49 -18.79 4.69 -13.85
CA ASP A 49 -18.22 4.18 -12.60
C ASP A 49 -17.46 2.87 -12.83
N PRO A 50 -16.25 2.71 -12.28
CA PRO A 50 -15.52 1.46 -12.41
C PRO A 50 -16.25 0.33 -11.65
N VAL A 51 -16.42 -0.81 -12.31
CA VAL A 51 -16.96 -2.03 -11.73
C VAL A 51 -15.93 -3.16 -11.75
N PHE A 52 -16.01 -4.03 -10.74
CA PHE A 52 -15.24 -5.26 -10.66
C PHE A 52 -15.68 -6.22 -11.76
N LYS A 53 -14.83 -6.40 -12.78
CA LYS A 53 -15.03 -7.35 -13.87
C LYS A 53 -14.54 -8.73 -13.50
N ARG A 54 -13.37 -8.80 -12.89
CA ARG A 54 -12.80 -10.06 -12.43
C ARG A 54 -11.87 -9.82 -11.25
N GLU A 55 -11.93 -10.68 -10.25
CA GLU A 55 -10.94 -10.75 -9.18
C GLU A 55 -10.49 -12.20 -9.02
N CYS A 56 -9.19 -12.41 -8.82
CA CYS A 56 -8.61 -13.75 -8.79
C CYS A 56 -7.57 -13.83 -7.69
N ILE A 57 -7.61 -14.89 -6.89
CA ILE A 57 -6.57 -15.26 -5.93
C ILE A 57 -6.02 -16.63 -6.35
N TRP A 58 -4.70 -16.76 -6.39
CA TRP A 58 -4.02 -18.01 -6.74
C TRP A 58 -2.89 -18.31 -5.78
N ALA A 59 -2.54 -19.59 -5.67
CA ALA A 59 -1.38 -20.05 -4.93
C ALA A 59 -0.07 -19.84 -5.71
N GLY A 60 0.95 -19.38 -5.00
CA GLY A 60 2.31 -19.20 -5.49
C GLY A 60 2.55 -17.90 -6.25
N PRO A 61 3.80 -17.69 -6.72
CA PRO A 61 4.27 -16.42 -7.27
C PRO A 61 3.75 -16.11 -8.67
N PHE A 62 3.12 -17.06 -9.36
CA PHE A 62 2.65 -16.89 -10.73
C PHE A 62 1.23 -17.41 -10.92
N LEU A 63 0.44 -16.66 -11.67
CA LEU A 63 -0.90 -17.08 -12.07
C LEU A 63 -0.80 -18.27 -13.02
N ARG A 64 -1.34 -19.42 -12.59
CA ARG A 64 -1.56 -20.60 -13.43
C ARG A 64 -3.02 -21.02 -13.30
N PRO A 65 -3.70 -21.48 -14.37
CA PRO A 65 -5.09 -21.91 -14.26
C PRO A 65 -5.31 -23.00 -13.19
N ALA A 66 -4.32 -23.85 -12.93
CA ALA A 66 -4.37 -24.88 -11.90
C ALA A 66 -4.15 -24.35 -10.47
N SER A 67 -3.54 -23.17 -10.30
CA SER A 67 -3.25 -22.59 -8.98
C SER A 67 -4.31 -21.61 -8.48
N VAL A 68 -5.31 -21.26 -9.31
CA VAL A 68 -6.41 -20.39 -8.88
C VAL A 68 -7.20 -21.06 -7.75
N LEU A 69 -7.37 -20.32 -6.66
CA LEU A 69 -8.10 -20.73 -5.45
C LEU A 69 -9.47 -20.07 -5.40
N ILE A 70 -9.53 -18.76 -5.67
CA ILE A 70 -10.76 -17.98 -5.71
C ILE A 70 -10.83 -17.26 -7.05
N ASP A 71 -11.97 -17.35 -7.72
CA ASP A 71 -12.24 -16.65 -8.96
C ASP A 71 -13.62 -15.98 -8.87
N ARG A 72 -13.61 -14.66 -8.93
CA ARG A 72 -14.79 -13.86 -9.18
C ARG A 72 -14.80 -13.44 -10.64
N ASP A 73 -15.86 -13.78 -11.36
CA ASP A 73 -16.12 -13.30 -12.72
C ASP A 73 -17.49 -12.61 -12.75
N GLY A 74 -17.48 -11.28 -12.91
CA GLY A 74 -18.67 -10.44 -12.77
C GLY A 74 -19.39 -10.64 -11.42
N PRO A 75 -20.65 -11.08 -11.41
CA PRO A 75 -21.45 -11.28 -10.20
C PRO A 75 -21.28 -12.68 -9.58
N VAL A 76 -20.44 -13.56 -10.16
CA VAL A 76 -20.27 -14.94 -9.69
C VAL A 76 -18.93 -15.09 -8.99
N VAL A 77 -18.95 -15.62 -7.77
CA VAL A 77 -17.77 -15.93 -6.97
C VAL A 77 -17.67 -17.43 -6.78
N ARG A 78 -16.50 -18.00 -7.09
CA ARG A 78 -16.24 -19.43 -7.01
C ARG A 78 -14.97 -19.69 -6.21
N ARG A 79 -14.98 -20.77 -5.44
CA ARG A 79 -13.81 -21.34 -4.79
C ARG A 79 -13.46 -22.66 -5.42
N ARG A 80 -12.17 -22.94 -5.50
CA ARG A 80 -11.67 -24.24 -5.91
C ARG A 80 -11.59 -25.18 -4.71
N VAL A 81 -12.29 -26.30 -4.79
CA VAL A 81 -12.20 -27.40 -3.82
C VAL A 81 -11.66 -28.61 -4.55
N THR A 82 -10.44 -29.04 -4.18
CA THR A 82 -9.68 -30.08 -4.89
C THR A 82 -9.44 -29.74 -6.37
N ARG A 83 -10.28 -30.23 -7.29
CA ARG A 83 -10.23 -29.94 -8.74
C ARG A 83 -11.51 -29.34 -9.29
N GLU A 84 -12.52 -29.15 -8.45
CA GLU A 84 -13.83 -28.66 -8.86
C GLU A 84 -14.08 -27.23 -8.37
N TRP A 85 -15.01 -26.56 -9.02
CA TRP A 85 -15.46 -25.22 -8.66
C TRP A 85 -16.73 -25.31 -7.84
N GLU A 86 -16.66 -24.81 -6.62
CA GLU A 86 -17.81 -24.56 -5.76
C GLU A 86 -18.26 -23.11 -5.94
N VAL A 87 -19.54 -22.90 -6.24
CA VAL A 87 -20.12 -21.56 -6.37
C VAL A 87 -20.49 -21.04 -4.99
N LEU A 88 -19.82 -19.98 -4.53
CA LEU A 88 -20.08 -19.36 -3.23
C LEU A 88 -21.17 -18.29 -3.31
N ALA A 89 -21.25 -17.56 -4.43
CA ALA A 89 -22.28 -16.56 -4.69
C ALA A 89 -22.50 -16.36 -6.19
N GLN A 90 -23.72 -16.02 -6.60
CA GLN A 90 -24.10 -15.81 -8.01
C GLN A 90 -24.57 -14.40 -8.34
N GLN A 91 -24.86 -13.58 -7.33
CA GLN A 91 -25.40 -12.22 -7.48
C GLN A 91 -24.68 -11.23 -6.58
N VAL A 92 -23.35 -11.21 -6.62
CA VAL A 92 -22.58 -10.18 -5.91
C VAL A 92 -22.63 -8.85 -6.65
N SER A 93 -22.67 -7.75 -5.89
CA SER A 93 -22.63 -6.39 -6.44
C SER A 93 -21.37 -6.18 -7.26
N LEU A 94 -21.50 -5.67 -8.49
CA LEU A 94 -20.37 -5.34 -9.35
C LEU A 94 -19.52 -4.17 -8.82
N TYR A 95 -20.02 -3.45 -7.80
CA TYR A 95 -19.36 -2.27 -7.21
C TYR A 95 -18.58 -2.60 -5.94
N GLU A 96 -18.66 -3.83 -5.46
CA GLU A 96 -17.98 -4.30 -4.25
C GLU A 96 -16.95 -5.37 -4.61
N SER A 97 -15.82 -5.38 -3.92
CA SER A 97 -14.78 -6.40 -4.08
C SER A 97 -15.21 -7.76 -3.50
N LEU A 98 -14.60 -8.86 -3.96
CA LEU A 98 -14.72 -10.19 -3.35
C LEU A 98 -14.43 -10.15 -1.85
N PHE A 99 -13.56 -9.25 -1.38
CA PHE A 99 -13.20 -9.13 0.04
C PHE A 99 -14.38 -8.73 0.92
N SER A 100 -15.37 -8.01 0.37
CA SER A 100 -16.61 -7.69 1.09
C SER A 100 -17.45 -8.94 1.36
N TYR A 101 -17.42 -9.91 0.44
CA TYR A 101 -18.21 -11.14 0.52
C TYR A 101 -17.50 -12.25 1.30
N LEU A 102 -16.20 -12.43 1.04
CA LEU A 102 -15.43 -13.56 1.56
C LEU A 102 -14.46 -13.19 2.69
N GLY A 103 -14.34 -11.92 3.07
CA GLY A 103 -13.34 -11.46 4.04
C GLY A 103 -13.44 -12.05 5.45
N LYS A 104 -14.51 -12.79 5.77
CA LYS A 104 -14.72 -13.51 7.04
C LYS A 104 -14.98 -15.01 6.85
N ASP A 105 -14.88 -15.53 5.63
CA ASP A 105 -15.08 -16.95 5.37
C ASP A 105 -13.94 -17.78 5.97
N ARG A 106 -14.26 -18.68 6.90
CA ARG A 106 -13.27 -19.56 7.55
C ARG A 106 -12.72 -20.63 6.62
N HIS A 107 -13.43 -20.91 5.53
CA HIS A 107 -13.03 -21.91 4.55
C HIS A 107 -12.12 -21.35 3.44
N SER A 108 -11.83 -20.05 3.46
CA SER A 108 -10.99 -19.37 2.47
C SER A 108 -9.95 -18.45 3.15
N PRO A 109 -9.03 -18.98 3.98
CA PRO A 109 -8.04 -18.18 4.71
C PRO A 109 -7.13 -17.34 3.79
N GLU A 110 -6.88 -17.79 2.57
CA GLU A 110 -6.13 -17.06 1.54
C GLU A 110 -6.75 -15.68 1.23
N VAL A 111 -8.08 -15.55 1.31
CA VAL A 111 -8.79 -14.28 1.11
C VAL A 111 -8.41 -13.29 2.21
N PHE A 112 -8.32 -13.76 3.45
CA PHE A 112 -7.94 -12.94 4.59
C PHE A 112 -6.48 -12.47 4.46
N GLU A 113 -5.56 -13.38 4.13
CA GLU A 113 -4.14 -13.02 4.00
C GLU A 113 -3.89 -12.02 2.86
N VAL A 114 -4.50 -12.23 1.70
CA VAL A 114 -4.40 -11.30 0.57
C VAL A 114 -5.02 -9.95 0.95
N ARG A 115 -6.17 -9.95 1.63
CA ARG A 115 -6.81 -8.70 2.08
C ARG A 115 -5.92 -7.91 3.02
N GLU A 116 -5.34 -8.55 4.03
CA GLU A 116 -4.45 -7.87 4.97
C GLU A 116 -3.15 -7.41 4.30
N THR A 117 -2.66 -8.16 3.30
CA THR A 117 -1.53 -7.73 2.45
C THR A 117 -1.86 -6.49 1.64
N ILE A 118 -3.02 -6.42 0.99
CA ILE A 118 -3.44 -5.23 0.23
C ILE A 118 -3.66 -4.05 1.19
N ARG A 119 -4.24 -4.29 2.37
CA ARG A 119 -4.46 -3.27 3.40
C ARG A 119 -3.17 -2.73 3.99
N SER A 120 -2.04 -3.42 3.86
CA SER A 120 -0.74 -2.93 4.29
C SER A 120 -0.06 -2.04 3.25
N TRP A 121 -0.53 -2.03 1.99
CA TRP A 121 0.08 -1.19 0.95
C TRP A 121 -0.08 0.28 1.25
N ARG A 122 1.00 1.02 1.04
CA ARG A 122 0.99 2.47 1.07
C ARG A 122 1.67 2.99 -0.16
N PHE A 123 1.12 4.09 -0.66
CA PHE A 123 1.67 4.87 -1.75
C PHE A 123 1.95 6.26 -1.18
N TYR A 124 3.20 6.68 -1.29
CA TYR A 124 3.63 8.01 -0.91
C TYR A 124 3.95 8.74 -2.21
N ASP A 125 3.20 9.80 -2.50
CA ASP A 125 3.42 10.61 -3.71
C ASP A 125 4.54 11.62 -3.45
N HIS A 126 4.34 12.47 -2.43
CA HIS A 126 5.29 13.50 -2.06
C HIS A 126 5.23 13.79 -0.56
N PHE A 127 6.41 13.95 0.05
CA PHE A 127 6.52 14.50 1.39
C PHE A 127 6.96 15.96 1.36
N ARG A 128 6.18 16.81 2.01
CA ARG A 128 6.54 18.21 2.25
C ARG A 128 7.75 18.30 3.19
N THR A 129 8.68 19.17 2.85
CA THR A 129 9.90 19.46 3.63
C THR A 129 10.11 20.95 3.88
N ASP A 130 9.21 21.79 3.39
CA ASP A 130 9.24 23.23 3.61
C ASP A 130 9.17 23.58 5.11
N ILE A 131 9.36 24.86 5.44
CA ILE A 131 9.45 25.35 6.82
C ILE A 131 8.21 25.02 7.66
N ASP A 132 7.04 24.87 7.02
CA ASP A 132 5.77 24.55 7.67
C ASP A 132 5.39 23.07 7.56
N ALA A 133 6.30 22.22 7.06
CA ALA A 133 6.05 20.79 6.96
C ALA A 133 5.72 20.21 8.34
N PRO A 134 4.67 19.36 8.47
CA PRO A 134 4.25 18.84 9.76
C PRO A 134 5.32 17.96 10.42
N THR A 135 6.21 17.38 9.62
CA THR A 135 7.39 16.62 10.02
C THR A 135 8.41 17.41 10.82
N ARG A 136 8.42 18.74 10.71
CA ARG A 136 9.35 19.65 11.42
C ARG A 136 8.89 19.99 12.84
N ARG A 137 7.68 19.57 13.24
CA ARG A 137 7.08 19.90 14.55
C ARG A 137 7.02 18.64 15.43
N PRO A 138 7.12 18.78 16.76
CA PRO A 138 6.87 17.67 17.67
C PRO A 138 5.49 17.05 17.43
N GLN A 139 5.42 15.72 17.41
CA GLN A 139 4.19 14.97 17.12
C GLN A 139 3.83 14.01 18.26
N LEU A 140 2.57 13.59 18.35
CA LEU A 140 2.17 12.61 19.38
C LEU A 140 2.88 11.26 19.16
N GLY A 141 3.49 10.74 20.23
CA GLY A 141 4.16 9.45 20.25
C GLY A 141 3.18 8.29 20.41
N THR A 142 2.59 7.85 19.30
CA THR A 142 1.80 6.61 19.23
C THR A 142 2.53 5.57 18.38
N ARG A 143 2.27 4.28 18.60
CA ARG A 143 2.87 3.25 17.75
C ARG A 143 2.36 3.42 16.32
N THR A 144 3.30 3.75 15.43
CA THR A 144 3.04 4.06 14.02
C THR A 144 3.75 3.00 13.17
N PRO A 145 3.14 1.82 12.96
CA PRO A 145 3.72 0.76 12.14
C PRO A 145 3.71 1.13 10.65
N ILE A 146 2.89 2.12 10.29
CA ILE A 146 2.76 2.68 8.96
C ILE A 146 2.68 4.20 9.07
N MET A 147 3.64 4.90 8.45
CA MET A 147 3.69 6.36 8.45
C MET A 147 2.56 6.99 7.63
N HIS A 148 2.03 8.11 8.09
CA HIS A 148 0.99 8.89 7.41
C HIS A 148 1.49 9.45 6.06
N HIS A 149 0.57 9.68 5.13
CA HIS A 149 0.90 10.06 3.74
C HIS A 149 1.64 11.40 3.61
N ASP A 150 1.45 12.33 4.56
CA ASP A 150 2.15 13.61 4.63
C ASP A 150 3.38 13.60 5.56
N GLY A 151 3.73 12.44 6.14
CA GLY A 151 4.89 12.24 7.00
C GLY A 151 4.77 12.79 8.43
N ARG A 152 3.64 13.38 8.83
CA ARG A 152 3.52 14.09 10.13
C ARG A 152 3.90 13.28 11.37
N ASP A 153 3.85 11.97 11.29
CA ASP A 153 4.14 11.02 12.37
C ASP A 153 5.52 10.35 12.22
N LEU A 154 6.44 10.96 11.45
CA LEU A 154 7.81 10.47 11.21
C LEU A 154 8.55 10.04 12.49
N ALA A 155 8.57 10.87 13.54
CA ALA A 155 9.30 10.54 14.76
C ALA A 155 8.74 9.27 15.43
N ALA A 156 7.41 9.13 15.43
CA ALA A 156 6.71 7.98 15.96
C ALA A 156 6.93 6.73 15.09
N ALA A 157 6.96 6.88 13.76
CA ALA A 157 7.28 5.81 12.83
C ALA A 157 8.71 5.29 13.01
N LEU A 158 9.69 6.18 13.10
CA LEU A 158 11.10 5.82 13.34
C LEU A 158 11.28 5.14 14.69
N GLN A 159 10.64 5.64 15.75
CA GLN A 159 10.65 4.98 17.06
C GLN A 159 10.00 3.59 17.00
N THR A 160 8.92 3.44 16.25
CA THR A 160 8.25 2.14 16.07
C THR A 160 9.16 1.15 15.34
N ILE A 161 9.90 1.59 14.32
CA ILE A 161 10.90 0.76 13.63
C ILE A 161 12.02 0.34 14.61
N ARG A 162 12.48 1.24 15.49
CA ARG A 162 13.50 0.93 16.49
C ARG A 162 13.04 -0.12 17.51
N GLU A 163 11.77 -0.07 17.92
CA GLU A 163 11.25 -0.93 18.99
C GLU A 163 10.83 -2.32 18.50
N ILE A 164 10.15 -2.40 17.35
CA ILE A 164 9.50 -3.64 16.88
C ILE A 164 9.79 -3.98 15.42
N GLY A 165 10.58 -3.15 14.73
CA GLY A 165 10.99 -3.35 13.35
C GLY A 165 12.45 -3.78 13.22
N ASP A 166 13.06 -3.43 12.09
CA ASP A 166 14.45 -3.71 11.76
C ASP A 166 15.34 -2.52 12.15
N SER A 167 15.70 -2.46 13.44
CA SER A 167 16.51 -1.37 14.00
C SER A 167 17.95 -1.35 13.47
N GLU A 168 18.51 -2.52 13.16
CA GLU A 168 19.84 -2.65 12.58
C GLU A 168 19.89 -2.06 11.17
N ALA A 169 18.92 -2.39 10.32
CA ALA A 169 18.86 -1.81 8.98
C ALA A 169 18.58 -0.29 8.99
N LEU A 170 17.82 0.20 9.98
CA LEU A 170 17.63 1.64 10.17
C LEU A 170 18.95 2.34 10.50
N ASN A 171 19.69 1.82 11.49
CA ASN A 171 20.98 2.39 11.88
C ASN A 171 22.00 2.32 10.74
N ALA A 172 22.04 1.20 10.01
CA ALA A 172 22.93 1.04 8.85
C ALA A 172 22.63 2.05 7.73
N ALA A 173 21.35 2.32 7.45
CA ALA A 173 20.96 3.31 6.43
C ALA A 173 21.32 4.75 6.86
N ILE A 174 21.22 5.05 8.16
CA ILE A 174 21.62 6.36 8.69
C ILE A 174 23.13 6.54 8.62
N GLU A 175 23.91 5.53 9.00
CA GLU A 175 25.37 5.56 8.95
C GLU A 175 25.89 5.70 7.50
N ASP A 176 25.24 5.04 6.53
CA ASP A 176 25.58 5.13 5.11
C ASP A 176 25.37 6.55 4.54
N ALA A 177 24.25 7.20 4.87
CA ALA A 177 23.94 8.53 4.36
C ALA A 177 24.57 9.68 5.16
N PHE A 178 24.73 9.52 6.46
CA PHE A 178 25.23 10.54 7.38
C PHE A 178 26.25 9.95 8.37
N PRO A 179 27.48 9.64 7.92
CA PRO A 179 28.49 9.00 8.76
C PRO A 179 28.71 9.72 10.10
N GLY A 180 28.82 8.95 11.18
CA GLY A 180 29.00 9.49 12.54
C GLY A 180 27.77 10.23 13.11
N SER A 181 26.63 10.20 12.42
CA SER A 181 25.39 10.81 12.90
C SER A 181 24.53 9.80 13.66
N VAL A 182 23.92 10.24 14.76
CA VAL A 182 23.04 9.41 15.60
C VAL A 182 21.65 10.01 15.62
N LEU A 183 20.69 9.27 15.05
CA LEU A 183 19.26 9.60 15.13
C LEU A 183 18.71 9.24 16.52
N LYS A 184 18.03 10.18 17.15
CA LYS A 184 17.32 10.01 18.42
C LYS A 184 15.89 10.51 18.31
N ILE A 185 15.03 9.91 19.12
CA ILE A 185 13.64 10.33 19.30
C ILE A 185 13.50 10.68 20.76
N ASP A 186 13.36 11.96 21.05
CA ASP A 186 13.20 12.47 22.40
C ASP A 186 11.71 12.46 22.75
N ALA A 187 11.34 11.70 23.79
CA ALA A 187 9.98 11.64 24.30
C ALA A 187 9.82 12.69 25.41
N GLU A 188 9.16 13.79 25.08
CA GLU A 188 8.93 14.91 25.98
C GLU A 188 7.79 14.63 26.97
N ALA A 189 7.80 15.36 28.10
CA ALA A 189 6.69 15.34 29.05
C ALA A 189 5.40 15.79 28.35
N GLY A 190 4.38 14.93 28.34
CA GLY A 190 3.14 15.15 27.57
C GLY A 190 2.96 14.21 26.37
N GLY A 191 3.93 13.31 26.11
CA GLY A 191 3.79 12.25 25.10
C GLY A 191 4.07 12.71 23.67
N LEU A 192 4.69 13.87 23.51
CA LEU A 192 5.20 14.33 22.21
C LEU A 192 6.58 13.72 21.95
N PHE A 193 6.80 13.32 20.71
CA PHE A 193 8.07 12.84 20.19
C PHE A 193 8.68 13.92 19.31
N THR A 194 9.95 14.19 19.57
CA THR A 194 10.77 15.12 18.80
C THR A 194 11.92 14.34 18.18
N LEU A 195 12.06 14.45 16.86
CA LEU A 195 13.19 13.87 16.13
C LEU A 195 14.41 14.76 16.30
N THR A 196 15.53 14.15 16.72
CA THR A 196 16.82 14.81 16.81
C THR A 196 17.91 14.03 16.08
N LEU A 197 18.82 14.75 15.43
CA LEU A 197 20.00 14.20 14.77
C LEU A 197 21.25 14.79 15.43
N GLN A 198 22.03 13.95 16.09
CA GLN A 198 23.33 14.33 16.61
C GLN A 198 24.38 14.08 15.53
N GLN A 199 25.24 15.04 15.23
CA GLN A 199 26.31 14.89 14.23
C GLN A 199 27.66 15.24 14.85
N GLU A 200 28.72 14.62 14.36
CA GLU A 200 30.08 14.96 14.75
C GLU A 200 30.40 16.42 14.39
N GLY A 201 31.04 17.14 15.32
CA GLY A 201 31.37 18.56 15.16
C GLY A 201 30.29 19.56 15.58
N LEU A 202 29.06 19.11 15.90
CA LEU A 202 28.02 19.97 16.47
C LEU A 202 27.96 19.87 17.99
N LEU A 203 27.81 21.01 18.66
CA LEU A 203 27.75 21.09 20.13
C LEU A 203 26.40 20.64 20.71
N ARG A 204 25.37 20.53 19.87
CA ARG A 204 24.05 20.01 20.27
C ARG A 204 23.37 19.24 19.12
N PRO A 205 22.41 18.36 19.43
CA PRO A 205 21.56 17.75 18.41
C PRO A 205 20.72 18.80 17.67
N LEU A 206 20.47 18.53 16.39
CA LEU A 206 19.56 19.30 15.54
C LEU A 206 18.18 18.69 15.59
N THR A 207 17.16 19.53 15.76
CA THR A 207 15.75 19.11 15.65
C THR A 207 15.33 18.98 14.19
N ALA A 208 14.22 18.29 13.91
CA ALA A 208 13.64 18.22 12.57
C ALA A 208 13.42 19.60 11.92
N ALA A 209 13.13 20.64 12.71
CA ALA A 209 12.98 22.01 12.22
C ALA A 209 14.26 22.59 11.60
N GLU A 210 15.43 22.08 12.01
CA GLU A 210 16.74 22.60 11.64
C GLU A 210 17.43 21.75 10.56
N LEU A 211 16.87 20.57 10.25
CA LEU A 211 17.43 19.69 9.23
C LEU A 211 17.23 20.28 7.83
N SER A 212 18.22 20.02 6.97
CA SER A 212 18.08 20.30 5.54
C SER A 212 16.90 19.51 4.96
N ASP A 213 16.28 20.06 3.91
CA ASP A 213 15.19 19.38 3.19
C ASP A 213 15.61 17.99 2.68
N GLY A 214 16.86 17.85 2.24
CA GLY A 214 17.42 16.58 1.78
C GLY A 214 17.52 15.54 2.90
N THR A 215 18.04 15.94 4.07
CA THR A 215 18.13 15.07 5.25
C THR A 215 16.74 14.63 5.70
N LEU A 216 15.79 15.56 5.80
CA LEU A 216 14.44 15.27 6.23
C LEU A 216 13.72 14.33 5.24
N ARG A 217 13.86 14.59 3.93
CA ARG A 217 13.30 13.73 2.89
C ARG A 217 13.91 12.32 2.93
N TYR A 218 15.20 12.20 3.18
CA TYR A 218 15.85 10.90 3.29
C TYR A 218 15.31 10.09 4.49
N LEU A 219 15.15 10.72 5.66
CA LEU A 219 14.55 10.06 6.82
C LEU A 219 13.10 9.62 6.57
N LEU A 220 12.32 10.41 5.85
CA LEU A 220 10.96 10.06 5.42
C LEU A 220 10.94 8.84 4.50
N LEU A 221 11.87 8.76 3.55
CA LEU A 221 12.00 7.61 2.65
C LEU A 221 12.45 6.33 3.37
N ILE A 222 13.37 6.45 4.33
CA ILE A 222 13.75 5.32 5.20
C ILE A 222 12.53 4.83 5.96
N ALA A 223 11.81 5.72 6.65
CA ALA A 223 10.63 5.32 7.43
C ALA A 223 9.58 4.65 6.54
N ALA A 224 9.30 5.20 5.36
CA ALA A 224 8.34 4.65 4.40
C ALA A 224 8.75 3.27 3.87
N SER A 225 10.04 3.03 3.61
CA SER A 225 10.55 1.76 3.08
C SER A 225 10.69 0.66 4.14
N ARG A 226 10.69 1.03 5.42
CA ARG A 226 10.91 0.13 6.58
C ARG A 226 9.67 -0.06 7.44
N ASN A 227 8.47 0.16 6.90
CA ASN A 227 7.21 -0.10 7.60
C ASN A 227 7.20 -1.51 8.23
N VAL A 228 6.79 -1.57 9.51
CA VAL A 228 6.90 -2.78 10.35
C VAL A 228 5.96 -3.89 9.90
N ILE A 229 4.85 -3.55 9.22
CA ILE A 229 3.92 -4.53 8.62
C ILE A 229 4.48 -5.03 7.28
N ARG A 230 5.68 -5.60 7.29
CA ARG A 230 6.21 -6.29 6.12
C ARG A 230 5.76 -7.74 6.17
N GLY A 231 4.59 -8.01 5.59
CA GLY A 231 4.34 -9.34 5.01
C GLY A 231 5.43 -9.60 3.97
N LYS A 232 5.86 -10.86 3.81
CA LYS A 232 6.95 -11.29 2.91
C LYS A 232 6.61 -11.13 1.42
N GLY A 233 6.00 -10.02 1.00
CA GLY A 233 5.75 -9.65 -0.38
C GLY A 233 6.70 -8.54 -0.79
N LYS A 234 7.62 -8.82 -1.72
CA LYS A 234 8.40 -7.77 -2.38
C LYS A 234 7.45 -6.87 -3.19
N CYS A 235 7.06 -5.73 -2.64
CA CYS A 235 6.48 -4.66 -3.47
C CYS A 235 7.62 -4.11 -4.35
N ARG A 236 7.64 -4.49 -5.63
CA ARG A 236 8.73 -4.22 -6.58
C ARG A 236 8.79 -2.75 -7.06
N ALA A 237 7.97 -1.87 -6.51
CA ALA A 237 7.80 -0.49 -7.01
C ALA A 237 8.90 0.50 -6.58
N LEU A 238 9.81 0.13 -5.66
CA LEU A 238 10.84 1.06 -5.15
C LEU A 238 12.27 0.74 -5.60
N ASN A 239 12.49 -0.29 -6.42
CA ASN A 239 13.83 -0.68 -6.87
C ASN A 239 14.29 0.04 -8.16
N GLU A 240 13.54 1.02 -8.68
CA GLU A 240 13.93 1.78 -9.88
C GLU A 240 14.29 3.25 -9.60
N PHE A 241 14.46 3.64 -8.33
CA PHE A 241 14.80 5.02 -7.95
C PHE A 241 16.13 5.19 -7.19
N PHE A 242 17.00 4.18 -7.22
CA PHE A 242 18.41 4.31 -6.82
C PHE A 242 19.31 3.64 -7.86
#